data_AF-A0A327XNX9-F1
#
_entry.id   AF-A0A327XNX9-F1
#
_cell.length_a   1.000
_cell.length_b   1.000
_cell.length_c   1.000
_cell.angle_alpha   90.00
_cell.angle_beta   90.00
_cell.angle_gamma   90.00
#
_symmetry.space_group_name_H-M   'P 1'
#
loop_
_entity.id
_entity.type
_entity.pdbx_description
1 polymer ?
#
loop_
_entity_poly.entity_id
_entity_poly.type
_entity_poly.pdbx_seq_one_letter_code
_entity_poly.pdbx_strand_id
1 'polypeptide(L)'
;MATAERTIDQSTSPLIDDLIGHYDETLVRIPRTDFMNLIDSAFKPVSVGEFLASSPAPRGTGALHVAGGYPFVEVSSASTDYDVMVGGLKLQLVPMGGEIHVEALGVAGELIQNTISAGYDGSVLPDYSAEVAVAANRARALRCPLVLPRGVIRVVDPEVLLPRDYAGNVNGFKIRGHSMMGSVVFYQPPLGRETEPMIWLDNNLVGLEGQDCRFMTQTAGAVFMRSYGAGVSQRHRFQRVDWSGTWAYGVTLEVDPDNPSAVPGGTGSGNNNSEYIFENCAAGVYNNHFIFLYGNSSDQNLNYHFRSCALWGWVTWAWMNYGGHVYVEQGDASGYAPNEECFLFVTRNTGHAQGICSLHIDGLRVEHKSNHALIADISWGDYGSVSLKRIDGSSQSFKSERVLNNSVIRIAAVNNPSPQTVIEGCDLMGYIDFRTASATYGGMPRAVVRDTTFRDFEFVEDAIRVTPASHSNFGANWSVEVVNCRTIIDEADRMYHPRHVPWDCNRGYLARAAGAPPKMRQHFCLNQFGSAPAAGDDFKVVLPINALLLKVHLECSNRGSSSSIVPEYEIRDADGIVLGTINSGGATLSAGFWTEITIQKRLSTNNKRILSVVPSAGTSVSAGVGLWLEYLA
;
A
#
# COMPACT_ATOMS: atom_id res chain seq x y z
N MET A 1 45.28 -50.59 -11.61
CA MET A 1 44.37 -51.46 -10.84
C MET A 1 44.97 -51.63 -9.45
N ALA A 2 44.45 -50.88 -8.48
CA ALA A 2 44.67 -51.09 -7.05
C ALA A 2 43.45 -50.46 -6.36
N THR A 3 42.54 -51.31 -5.89
CA THR A 3 41.39 -50.94 -5.07
C THR A 3 41.90 -50.60 -3.68
N ALA A 4 41.77 -49.33 -3.29
CA ALA A 4 42.02 -48.89 -1.93
C ALA A 4 40.83 -49.27 -1.06
N GLU A 5 41.02 -50.23 -0.16
CA GLU A 5 40.13 -50.45 0.99
C GLU A 5 40.22 -49.23 1.90
N ARG A 6 39.10 -48.53 2.09
CA ARG A 6 38.93 -47.57 3.17
C ARG A 6 38.42 -48.32 4.38
N THR A 7 39.28 -48.46 5.39
CA THR A 7 38.89 -48.85 6.74
C THR A 7 37.97 -47.76 7.31
N ILE A 8 36.75 -48.15 7.68
CA ILE A 8 35.80 -47.28 8.37
C ILE A 8 36.24 -47.17 9.83
N ASP A 9 36.35 -45.94 10.31
CA ASP A 9 36.62 -45.59 11.70
C ASP A 9 35.46 -46.06 12.61
N GLN A 10 35.77 -46.97 13.55
CA GLN A 10 34.82 -47.63 14.45
C GLN A 10 34.24 -46.71 15.53
N SER A 11 34.53 -45.41 15.52
CA SER A 11 33.85 -44.44 16.39
C SER A 11 32.39 -44.14 15.98
N THR A 12 31.90 -44.74 14.88
CA THR A 12 30.51 -44.67 14.39
C THR A 12 29.61 -45.86 14.81
N SER A 13 30.11 -46.74 15.70
CA SER A 13 29.49 -48.04 16.03
C SER A 13 28.22 -48.08 16.91
N PRO A 14 27.63 -47.00 17.48
CA PRO A 14 26.36 -47.18 18.20
C PRO A 14 25.17 -47.50 17.27
N LEU A 15 25.22 -47.04 16.02
CA LEU A 15 24.12 -47.16 15.05
C LEU A 15 23.95 -48.56 14.46
N ILE A 16 24.99 -49.39 14.51
CA ILE A 16 24.97 -50.75 13.96
C ILE A 16 24.65 -51.78 15.04
N ASP A 17 25.10 -51.57 16.28
CA ASP A 17 24.88 -52.52 17.38
C ASP A 17 23.42 -52.58 17.83
N ASP A 18 22.69 -51.46 17.79
CA ASP A 18 21.24 -51.42 18.12
C ASP A 18 20.36 -52.04 17.02
N LEU A 19 20.85 -52.15 15.79
CA LEU A 19 20.07 -52.68 14.66
C LEU A 19 20.13 -54.20 14.54
N ILE A 20 21.12 -54.86 15.16
CA ILE A 20 21.43 -56.28 14.91
C ILE A 20 21.26 -57.16 16.16
N GLY A 21 21.25 -56.59 17.38
CA GLY A 21 21.06 -57.36 18.61
C GLY A 21 22.24 -58.26 18.92
N HIS A 22 22.99 -57.93 19.97
CA HIS A 22 24.12 -58.68 20.53
C HIS A 22 25.12 -59.28 19.51
N TYR A 23 26.24 -58.58 19.33
CA TYR A 23 27.43 -59.08 18.65
C TYR A 23 28.07 -60.25 19.45
N ASP A 24 27.71 -61.49 19.10
CA ASP A 24 28.58 -62.67 19.27
C ASP A 24 29.20 -62.96 17.89
N GLU A 25 30.49 -63.30 17.84
CA GLU A 25 31.41 -63.27 16.69
C GLU A 25 31.08 -64.22 15.52
N THR A 26 29.83 -64.65 15.38
CA THR A 26 29.36 -65.43 14.24
C THR A 26 28.71 -64.52 13.20
N LEU A 27 29.41 -64.37 12.08
CA LEU A 27 28.98 -63.64 10.88
C LEU A 27 27.59 -64.11 10.41
N VAL A 28 26.52 -63.46 10.87
CA VAL A 28 25.17 -63.67 10.34
C VAL A 28 25.11 -63.03 8.95
N ARG A 29 25.32 -63.84 7.91
CA ARG A 29 25.04 -63.43 6.53
C ARG A 29 23.53 -63.42 6.35
N ILE A 30 22.90 -62.29 6.62
CA ILE A 30 21.52 -62.05 6.18
C ILE A 30 21.55 -62.04 4.64
N PRO A 31 20.77 -62.89 3.96
CA PRO A 31 20.66 -62.84 2.51
C PRO A 31 20.28 -61.42 2.08
N ARG A 32 20.92 -60.90 1.03
CA ARG A 32 20.65 -59.54 0.54
C ARG A 32 19.16 -59.26 0.37
N THR A 33 18.40 -60.26 -0.07
CA THR A 33 16.94 -60.17 -0.21
C THR A 33 16.25 -59.95 1.13
N ASP A 34 16.68 -60.63 2.19
CA ASP A 34 16.09 -60.49 3.53
C ASP A 34 16.52 -59.18 4.20
N PHE A 35 17.73 -58.69 3.95
CA PHE A 35 18.17 -57.36 4.39
C PHE A 35 17.41 -56.25 3.65
N MET A 36 17.24 -56.39 2.33
CA MET A 36 16.42 -55.46 1.54
C MET A 36 14.94 -55.55 1.92
N ASN A 37 14.41 -56.72 2.27
CA ASN A 37 13.06 -56.86 2.81
C ASN A 37 12.92 -56.30 4.22
N LEU A 38 13.98 -56.35 5.04
CA LEU A 38 14.02 -55.72 6.37
C LEU A 38 14.04 -54.19 6.25
N ILE A 39 14.82 -53.66 5.31
CA ILE A 39 14.80 -52.25 4.92
C ILE A 39 13.41 -51.90 4.36
N ASP A 40 12.90 -52.62 3.36
CA ASP A 40 11.60 -52.33 2.75
C ASP A 40 10.43 -52.49 3.72
N SER A 41 10.51 -53.36 4.73
CA SER A 41 9.48 -53.48 5.77
C SER A 41 9.63 -52.44 6.89
N ALA A 42 10.85 -52.00 7.20
CA ALA A 42 11.11 -50.90 8.12
C ALA A 42 10.84 -49.52 7.50
N PHE A 43 10.88 -49.41 6.17
CA PHE A 43 10.69 -48.20 5.37
C PHE A 43 9.47 -48.27 4.44
N LYS A 44 8.56 -49.24 4.63
CA LYS A 44 7.27 -49.23 3.92
C LYS A 44 6.63 -47.87 4.20
N PRO A 45 6.33 -47.06 3.17
CA PRO A 45 5.81 -45.72 3.38
C PRO A 45 4.41 -45.83 3.99
N VAL A 46 4.36 -45.79 5.32
CA VAL A 46 3.12 -45.60 6.06
C VAL A 46 2.76 -44.14 5.88
N SER A 47 1.49 -43.86 5.58
CA SER A 47 1.03 -42.48 5.55
C SER A 47 1.23 -41.83 6.92
N VAL A 48 1.37 -40.50 6.97
CA VAL A 48 1.52 -39.80 8.27
C VAL A 48 0.35 -40.12 9.19
N GLY A 49 -0.89 -40.09 8.69
CA GLY A 49 -2.08 -40.42 9.47
C GLY A 49 -2.06 -41.84 10.05
N GLU A 50 -1.68 -42.85 9.26
CA GLU A 50 -1.56 -44.24 9.75
C GLU A 50 -0.46 -44.37 10.80
N PHE A 51 0.68 -43.69 10.63
CA PHE A 51 1.76 -43.70 11.60
C PHE A 51 1.31 -43.07 12.92
N LEU A 52 0.71 -41.88 12.87
CA LEU A 52 0.21 -41.18 14.05
C LEU A 52 -0.90 -41.95 14.78
N ALA A 53 -1.69 -42.75 14.05
CA ALA A 53 -2.70 -43.63 14.63
C ALA A 53 -2.15 -44.99 15.10
N SER A 54 -0.89 -45.30 14.83
CA SER A 54 -0.29 -46.60 15.15
C SER A 54 0.28 -46.66 16.59
N SER A 55 0.70 -47.85 17.00
CA SER A 55 1.47 -48.08 18.23
C SER A 55 2.83 -48.68 17.90
N PRO A 56 3.75 -47.88 17.34
CA PRO A 56 5.05 -48.37 16.96
C PRO A 56 5.82 -48.79 18.22
N ALA A 57 6.57 -49.89 18.12
CA ALA A 57 7.43 -50.32 19.22
C ALA A 57 8.54 -49.29 19.46
N PRO A 58 8.92 -49.01 20.73
CA PRO A 58 10.07 -48.17 21.04
C PRO A 58 11.33 -48.73 20.37
N ARG A 59 12.12 -47.85 19.76
CA ARG A 59 13.43 -48.21 19.18
C ARG A 59 14.59 -47.64 19.99
N GLY A 60 14.30 -46.86 21.03
CA GLY A 60 15.30 -46.23 21.89
C GLY A 60 15.45 -44.74 21.60
N THR A 61 15.91 -43.98 22.60
CA THR A 61 16.16 -42.54 22.46
C THR A 61 17.21 -42.28 21.37
N GLY A 62 16.89 -41.37 20.45
CA GLY A 62 17.70 -41.06 19.27
C GLY A 62 17.30 -41.86 18.02
N ALA A 63 16.45 -42.88 18.15
CA ALA A 63 16.02 -43.67 17.01
C ALA A 63 15.19 -42.86 16.02
N LEU A 64 15.47 -43.05 14.73
CA LEU A 64 14.75 -42.41 13.64
C LEU A 64 13.50 -43.22 13.25
N HIS A 65 12.38 -42.52 13.16
CA HIS A 65 11.13 -42.98 12.58
C HIS A 65 10.83 -42.15 11.33
N VAL A 66 10.24 -42.74 10.30
CA VAL A 66 9.88 -42.03 9.05
C VAL A 66 8.44 -42.34 8.71
N ALA A 67 7.62 -41.30 8.50
CA ALA A 67 6.22 -41.44 8.13
C ALA A 67 5.88 -40.44 7.02
N GLY A 68 5.26 -40.91 5.92
CA GLY A 68 4.96 -40.09 4.75
C GLY A 68 6.17 -39.36 4.14
N GLY A 69 7.39 -39.85 4.39
CA GLY A 69 8.64 -39.20 4.00
C GLY A 69 9.20 -38.19 5.01
N TYR A 70 8.49 -37.91 6.11
CA TYR A 70 8.93 -37.00 7.15
C TYR A 70 9.68 -37.74 8.27
N PRO A 71 10.88 -37.28 8.65
CA PRO A 71 11.67 -37.88 9.72
C PRO A 71 11.25 -37.39 11.12
N PHE A 72 11.23 -38.31 12.08
CA PHE A 72 11.02 -38.07 13.51
C PHE A 72 12.11 -38.76 14.32
N VAL A 73 12.53 -38.16 15.43
CA VAL A 73 13.47 -38.77 16.38
C VAL A 73 12.75 -39.08 17.68
N GLU A 74 12.87 -40.32 18.13
CA GLU A 74 12.40 -40.75 19.44
C GLU A 74 13.19 -40.05 20.54
N VAL A 75 12.51 -39.37 21.45
CA VAL A 75 13.13 -38.73 22.60
C VAL A 75 12.83 -39.49 23.88
N SER A 76 13.62 -39.22 24.93
CA SER A 76 13.40 -39.81 26.24
C SER A 76 11.94 -39.64 26.69
N SER A 77 11.38 -40.66 27.32
CA SER A 77 10.03 -40.61 27.90
C SER A 77 9.89 -39.51 28.97
N ALA A 78 10.99 -39.08 29.58
CA ALA A 78 11.04 -37.95 30.50
C ALA A 78 11.12 -36.57 29.79
N SER A 79 11.35 -36.53 28.47
CA SER A 79 11.44 -35.28 27.73
C SER A 79 10.13 -34.50 27.81
N THR A 80 10.23 -33.21 28.11
CA THR A 80 9.12 -32.25 28.00
C THR A 80 9.12 -31.54 26.65
N ASP A 81 10.22 -31.65 25.90
CA ASP A 81 10.41 -31.13 24.55
C ASP A 81 10.15 -32.27 23.57
N TYR A 82 8.89 -32.51 23.24
CA TYR A 82 8.46 -33.47 22.21
C TYR A 82 7.35 -32.82 21.38
N ASP A 83 7.27 -33.19 20.10
CA ASP A 83 6.32 -32.59 19.16
C ASP A 83 5.04 -33.43 19.04
N VAL A 84 5.15 -34.76 19.10
CA VAL A 84 4.01 -35.66 18.99
C VAL A 84 4.16 -36.90 19.86
N MET A 85 3.02 -37.43 20.33
CA MET A 85 2.93 -38.70 21.04
C MET A 85 2.29 -39.75 20.13
N VAL A 86 2.98 -40.85 19.87
CA VAL A 86 2.49 -41.94 19.00
C VAL A 86 2.66 -43.27 19.71
N GLY A 87 1.55 -43.93 20.08
CA GLY A 87 1.61 -45.20 20.81
C GLY A 87 2.36 -45.13 22.16
N GLY A 88 2.41 -43.95 22.79
CA GLY A 88 3.20 -43.70 24.01
C GLY A 88 4.66 -43.32 23.77
N LEU A 89 5.14 -43.33 22.52
CA LEU A 89 6.45 -42.78 22.16
C LEU A 89 6.36 -41.25 22.08
N LYS A 90 7.38 -40.58 22.63
CA LYS A 90 7.59 -39.14 22.43
C LYS A 90 8.50 -38.95 21.25
N LEU A 91 8.03 -38.23 20.24
CA LEU A 91 8.77 -38.01 19.01
C LEU A 91 8.98 -36.51 18.78
N GLN A 92 10.17 -36.16 18.29
CA GLN A 92 10.49 -34.83 17.77
C GLN A 92 10.54 -34.85 16.25
N LEU A 93 9.94 -33.86 15.62
CA LEU A 93 10.01 -33.64 14.20
C LEU A 93 11.42 -33.16 13.81
N VAL A 94 11.96 -33.76 12.75
CA VAL A 94 13.26 -33.39 12.19
C VAL A 94 13.04 -32.56 10.92
N PRO A 95 13.73 -31.43 10.73
CA PRO A 95 13.63 -30.65 9.52
C PRO A 95 13.97 -31.45 8.27
N MET A 96 13.11 -31.41 7.26
CA MET A 96 13.37 -31.98 5.95
C MET A 96 13.88 -30.85 5.03
N GLY A 97 15.07 -31.00 4.46
CA GLY A 97 15.67 -29.93 3.64
C GLY A 97 15.92 -28.62 4.41
N GLY A 98 15.98 -28.68 5.74
CA GLY A 98 16.08 -27.50 6.60
C GLY A 98 14.75 -26.80 6.84
N GLU A 99 13.61 -27.49 6.69
CA GLU A 99 12.25 -26.94 6.81
C GLU A 99 11.35 -27.84 7.66
N ILE A 100 10.36 -27.24 8.34
CA ILE A 100 9.36 -27.95 9.14
C ILE A 100 8.03 -27.90 8.40
N HIS A 101 7.56 -29.06 7.94
CA HIS A 101 6.30 -29.18 7.19
C HIS A 101 5.16 -29.54 8.13
N VAL A 102 4.07 -28.79 8.06
CA VAL A 102 2.86 -29.06 8.84
C VAL A 102 2.24 -30.42 8.45
N GLU A 103 2.43 -30.86 7.20
CA GLU A 103 2.00 -32.17 6.70
C GLU A 103 2.59 -33.36 7.47
N ALA A 104 3.75 -33.17 8.10
CA ALA A 104 4.35 -34.19 8.97
C ALA A 104 3.52 -34.48 10.21
N LEU A 105 2.56 -33.63 10.56
CA LEU A 105 1.65 -33.84 11.69
C LEU A 105 0.28 -34.37 11.25
N GLY A 106 0.18 -34.90 10.04
CA GLY A 106 -1.04 -35.51 9.51
C GLY A 106 -2.03 -34.50 8.92
N VAL A 107 -1.62 -33.23 8.85
CA VAL A 107 -2.42 -32.17 8.23
C VAL A 107 -2.38 -32.33 6.72
N ALA A 108 -3.53 -32.61 6.12
CA ALA A 108 -3.71 -32.59 4.68
C ALA A 108 -4.60 -31.39 4.34
N GLY A 109 -4.06 -30.39 3.63
CA GLY A 109 -4.90 -29.30 3.19
C GLY A 109 -5.87 -29.77 2.11
N GLU A 110 -7.12 -29.33 2.18
CA GLU A 110 -8.12 -29.72 1.20
C GLU A 110 -7.87 -28.98 -0.12
N LEU A 111 -7.78 -29.74 -1.21
CA LEU A 111 -7.66 -29.18 -2.56
C LEU A 111 -9.02 -28.66 -3.00
N ILE A 112 -9.35 -27.43 -2.60
CA ILE A 112 -10.57 -26.77 -3.05
C ILE A 112 -10.30 -26.17 -4.43
N GLN A 113 -10.87 -26.79 -5.47
CA GLN A 113 -10.80 -26.25 -6.83
C GLN A 113 -11.51 -24.89 -6.89
N ASN A 114 -10.72 -23.83 -7.10
CA ASN A 114 -11.11 -22.52 -7.64
C ASN A 114 -12.30 -21.73 -7.00
N THR A 115 -12.82 -22.13 -5.84
CA THR A 115 -14.11 -21.58 -5.34
C THR A 115 -14.09 -21.17 -3.88
N ILE A 116 -12.96 -20.69 -3.37
CA ILE A 116 -12.97 -19.98 -2.09
C ILE A 116 -13.41 -18.54 -2.35
N SER A 117 -14.73 -18.37 -2.48
CA SER A 117 -15.37 -17.06 -2.55
C SER A 117 -15.57 -16.49 -1.14
N ALA A 118 -15.97 -15.22 -1.03
CA ALA A 118 -16.27 -14.57 0.25
C ALA A 118 -17.34 -15.30 1.11
N GLY A 119 -18.04 -16.31 0.55
CA GLY A 119 -19.04 -17.14 1.24
C GLY A 119 -18.59 -18.56 1.61
N TYR A 120 -17.32 -18.95 1.45
CA TYR A 120 -16.84 -20.28 1.85
C TYR A 120 -16.88 -20.49 3.37
N ASP A 121 -17.80 -21.33 3.85
CA ASP A 121 -17.88 -21.73 5.25
C ASP A 121 -16.79 -22.78 5.57
N GLY A 122 -15.73 -22.33 6.25
CA GLY A 122 -14.63 -23.19 6.67
C GLY A 122 -15.00 -24.20 7.75
N SER A 123 -16.18 -24.13 8.39
CA SER A 123 -16.54 -24.98 9.52
C SER A 123 -16.59 -26.49 9.19
N VAL A 124 -16.70 -26.83 7.90
CA VAL A 124 -16.63 -28.22 7.40
C VAL A 124 -15.22 -28.81 7.44
N LEU A 125 -14.18 -27.96 7.52
CA LEU A 125 -12.79 -28.39 7.57
C LEU A 125 -12.42 -28.86 8.99
N PRO A 126 -11.59 -29.90 9.13
CA PRO A 126 -10.97 -30.24 10.41
C PRO A 126 -10.21 -29.04 10.96
N ASP A 127 -10.25 -28.88 12.29
CA ASP A 127 -9.42 -27.90 12.97
C ASP A 127 -8.01 -28.47 13.14
N TYR A 128 -7.01 -27.74 12.64
CA TYR A 128 -5.60 -28.10 12.70
C TYR A 128 -4.78 -27.16 13.59
N SER A 129 -5.44 -26.42 14.49
CA SER A 129 -4.74 -25.47 15.37
C SER A 129 -3.61 -26.10 16.19
N ALA A 130 -3.82 -27.29 16.76
CA ALA A 130 -2.81 -27.96 17.57
C ALA A 130 -1.57 -28.33 16.73
N GLU A 131 -1.76 -28.92 15.56
CA GLU A 131 -0.70 -29.34 14.66
C GLU A 131 0.08 -28.15 14.13
N VAL A 132 -0.62 -27.08 13.70
CA VAL A 132 0.02 -25.85 13.24
C VAL A 132 0.86 -25.22 14.37
N ALA A 133 0.34 -25.18 15.60
CA ALA A 133 1.08 -24.63 16.74
C ALA A 133 2.35 -25.43 17.07
N VAL A 134 2.27 -26.77 17.04
CA VAL A 134 3.44 -27.65 17.24
C VAL A 134 4.49 -27.40 16.16
N ALA A 135 4.11 -27.43 14.88
CA ALA A 135 5.03 -27.19 13.78
C ALA A 135 5.66 -25.79 13.84
N ALA A 136 4.87 -24.76 14.19
CA ALA A 136 5.35 -23.39 14.33
C ALA A 136 6.35 -23.24 15.49
N ASN A 137 6.06 -23.84 16.65
CA ASN A 137 6.97 -23.88 17.80
C ASN A 137 8.30 -24.55 17.43
N ARG A 138 8.24 -25.69 16.74
CA ARG A 138 9.44 -26.41 16.30
C ARG A 138 10.26 -25.61 15.29
N ALA A 139 9.60 -25.00 14.31
CA ALA A 139 10.25 -24.13 13.32
C ALA A 139 10.98 -22.95 13.97
N ARG A 140 10.35 -22.29 14.97
CA ARG A 140 10.98 -21.23 15.77
C ARG A 140 12.19 -21.73 16.55
N ALA A 141 12.05 -22.85 17.26
CA ALA A 141 13.13 -23.43 18.06
C ALA A 141 14.36 -23.77 17.21
N LEU A 142 14.13 -24.28 15.99
CA LEU A 142 15.19 -24.67 15.06
C LEU A 142 15.62 -23.56 14.10
N ARG A 143 14.97 -22.39 14.13
CA ARG A 143 15.23 -21.24 13.25
C ARG A 143 15.16 -21.59 11.77
N CYS A 144 14.17 -22.41 11.41
CA CYS A 144 13.91 -22.83 10.04
C CYS A 144 12.51 -22.38 9.58
N PRO A 145 12.22 -22.44 8.27
CA PRO A 145 10.88 -22.16 7.75
C PRO A 145 9.84 -23.17 8.23
N LEU A 146 8.68 -22.66 8.62
CA LEU A 146 7.42 -23.38 8.69
C LEU A 146 6.80 -23.44 7.29
N VAL A 147 6.54 -24.65 6.78
CA VAL A 147 5.93 -24.87 5.47
C VAL A 147 4.48 -25.28 5.64
N LEU A 148 3.58 -24.42 5.16
CA LEU A 148 2.14 -24.66 5.12
C LEU A 148 1.81 -25.71 4.04
N PRO A 149 0.80 -26.57 4.28
CA PRO A 149 0.41 -27.59 3.32
C PRO A 149 -0.18 -26.97 2.07
N ARG A 150 -0.28 -27.76 0.99
CA ARG A 150 -1.10 -27.37 -0.17
C ARG A 150 -2.58 -27.47 0.18
N GLY A 151 -3.38 -26.59 -0.43
CA GLY A 151 -4.82 -26.55 -0.19
C GLY A 151 -5.20 -25.64 0.98
N VAL A 152 -6.37 -25.90 1.55
CA VAL A 152 -6.96 -25.11 2.63
C VAL A 152 -6.88 -25.88 3.94
N ILE A 153 -6.41 -25.22 4.98
CA ILE A 153 -6.49 -25.71 6.36
C ILE A 153 -7.28 -24.73 7.21
N ARG A 154 -8.03 -25.23 8.19
CA ARG A 154 -8.69 -24.40 9.19
C ARG A 154 -7.89 -24.39 10.48
N VAL A 155 -7.81 -23.21 11.09
CA VAL A 155 -7.29 -22.99 12.44
C VAL A 155 -8.30 -22.14 13.21
N VAL A 156 -8.72 -22.62 14.38
CA VAL A 156 -9.69 -21.91 15.23
C VAL A 156 -9.03 -21.23 16.42
N ASP A 157 -7.94 -21.78 16.94
CA ASP A 157 -7.26 -21.16 18.07
C ASP A 157 -6.56 -19.88 17.61
N PRO A 158 -6.80 -18.74 18.28
CA PRO A 158 -5.91 -17.60 18.20
C PRO A 158 -4.50 -17.99 18.59
N GLU A 159 -3.54 -17.11 18.31
CA GLU A 159 -2.17 -17.25 18.83
C GLU A 159 -1.41 -18.49 18.29
N VAL A 160 -1.99 -19.19 17.32
CA VAL A 160 -1.49 -20.45 16.75
C VAL A 160 -0.09 -20.32 16.14
N LEU A 161 0.23 -19.16 15.58
CA LEU A 161 1.53 -18.92 14.95
C LEU A 161 2.54 -18.30 15.90
N LEU A 162 2.12 -17.53 16.90
CA LEU A 162 2.99 -17.02 17.95
C LEU A 162 2.12 -16.66 19.17
N PRO A 163 2.26 -17.39 20.29
CA PRO A 163 1.38 -17.20 21.42
C PRO A 163 1.80 -16.07 22.36
N ARG A 164 0.83 -15.56 23.11
CA ARG A 164 1.01 -14.43 24.04
C ARG A 164 2.02 -14.69 25.12
N ASP A 165 2.10 -15.92 25.60
CA ASP A 165 3.01 -16.35 26.66
C ASP A 165 4.38 -16.82 26.13
N TYR A 166 4.69 -16.57 24.85
CA TYR A 166 5.98 -16.96 24.28
C TYR A 166 7.15 -16.20 24.92
N ALA A 167 7.85 -16.88 25.83
CA ALA A 167 8.95 -16.31 26.61
C ALA A 167 10.32 -16.29 25.89
N GLY A 168 10.43 -16.89 24.70
CA GLY A 168 11.69 -16.96 23.94
C GLY A 168 11.96 -15.69 23.13
N ASN A 169 13.20 -15.49 22.68
CA ASN A 169 13.52 -14.49 21.66
C ASN A 169 13.84 -15.20 20.33
N VAL A 170 13.09 -14.86 19.27
CA VAL A 170 13.28 -15.44 17.93
C VAL A 170 13.77 -14.37 16.98
N ASN A 171 14.73 -14.75 16.13
CA ASN A 171 15.17 -13.94 15.02
C ASN A 171 15.04 -14.76 13.74
N GLY A 172 14.24 -14.30 12.78
CA GLY A 172 14.09 -14.93 11.49
C GLY A 172 13.02 -16.03 11.41
N PHE A 173 11.90 -15.94 12.13
CA PHE A 173 10.80 -16.90 11.97
C PHE A 173 10.20 -16.77 10.57
N LYS A 174 10.10 -17.86 9.80
CA LYS A 174 9.59 -17.84 8.43
C LYS A 174 8.37 -18.72 8.28
N ILE A 175 7.36 -18.23 7.57
CA ILE A 175 6.16 -18.94 7.17
C ILE A 175 6.14 -18.96 5.65
N ARG A 176 6.10 -20.15 5.06
CA ARG A 176 6.11 -20.35 3.61
C ARG A 176 4.95 -21.22 3.18
N GLY A 177 4.20 -20.77 2.19
CA GLY A 177 3.27 -21.61 1.44
C GLY A 177 3.79 -21.97 0.07
N HIS A 178 2.93 -22.59 -0.74
CA HIS A 178 3.27 -23.03 -2.09
C HIS A 178 2.97 -21.99 -3.18
N SER A 179 2.02 -21.10 -2.92
CA SER A 179 1.69 -19.88 -3.68
C SER A 179 0.55 -19.17 -2.96
N MET A 180 0.27 -17.91 -3.32
CA MET A 180 -0.85 -17.13 -2.73
C MET A 180 -2.19 -17.89 -2.72
N MET A 181 -2.47 -18.77 -3.67
CA MET A 181 -3.68 -19.60 -3.65
C MET A 181 -3.40 -21.10 -3.44
N GLY A 182 -2.13 -21.48 -3.36
CA GLY A 182 -1.70 -22.86 -3.19
C GLY A 182 -1.69 -23.30 -1.73
N SER A 183 -1.50 -22.39 -0.79
CA SER A 183 -1.55 -22.64 0.65
C SER A 183 -2.43 -21.59 1.31
N VAL A 184 -3.58 -22.01 1.83
CA VAL A 184 -4.59 -21.13 2.44
C VAL A 184 -4.80 -21.53 3.89
N VAL A 185 -4.61 -20.58 4.79
CA VAL A 185 -4.96 -20.72 6.21
C VAL A 185 -6.29 -20.00 6.43
N PHE A 186 -7.34 -20.76 6.73
CA PHE A 186 -8.65 -20.26 7.07
C PHE A 186 -8.74 -20.09 8.60
N TYR A 187 -8.60 -18.85 9.06
CA TYR A 187 -8.68 -18.50 10.47
C TYR A 187 -10.14 -18.25 10.87
N GLN A 188 -10.63 -19.04 11.83
CA GLN A 188 -12.00 -18.97 12.30
C GLN A 188 -12.04 -19.02 13.83
N PRO A 189 -11.63 -17.92 14.51
CA PRO A 189 -11.64 -17.89 15.96
C PRO A 189 -13.04 -18.12 16.53
N PRO A 190 -13.14 -18.81 17.69
CA PRO A 190 -14.43 -19.05 18.32
C PRO A 190 -15.07 -17.74 18.81
N LEU A 191 -16.38 -17.79 19.02
CA LEU A 191 -17.15 -16.68 19.58
C LEU A 191 -16.53 -16.20 20.90
N GLY A 192 -16.40 -14.89 21.08
CA GLY A 192 -15.76 -14.25 22.23
C GLY A 192 -14.23 -14.12 22.14
N ARG A 193 -13.59 -14.66 21.09
CA ARG A 193 -12.16 -14.51 20.81
C ARG A 193 -11.89 -13.97 19.40
N GLU A 194 -12.88 -13.34 18.78
CA GLU A 194 -12.84 -12.89 17.39
C GLU A 194 -11.74 -11.86 17.14
N THR A 195 -11.46 -11.01 18.12
CA THR A 195 -10.45 -9.94 18.04
C THR A 195 -9.05 -10.39 18.46
N GLU A 196 -8.87 -11.68 18.77
CA GLU A 196 -7.56 -12.20 19.13
C GLU A 196 -6.75 -12.54 17.87
N PRO A 197 -5.46 -12.19 17.84
CA PRO A 197 -4.63 -12.33 16.65
C PRO A 197 -4.12 -13.75 16.45
N MET A 198 -3.74 -14.11 15.21
CA MET A 198 -2.97 -15.35 14.97
C MET A 198 -1.52 -15.25 15.46
N ILE A 199 -0.97 -14.02 15.41
CA ILE A 199 0.40 -13.71 15.83
C ILE A 199 0.33 -12.63 16.90
N TRP A 200 0.73 -13.01 18.11
CA TRP A 200 0.86 -12.10 19.24
C TRP A 200 2.33 -11.75 19.45
N LEU A 201 2.72 -10.52 19.10
CA LEU A 201 4.11 -10.07 19.10
C LEU A 201 4.38 -9.07 20.24
N ASP A 202 5.11 -9.54 21.25
CA ASP A 202 5.58 -8.74 22.39
C ASP A 202 7.10 -8.55 22.37
N ASN A 203 7.63 -7.95 21.29
CA ASN A 203 9.06 -7.70 21.07
C ASN A 203 9.98 -8.95 21.14
N ASN A 204 9.38 -10.13 21.13
CA ASN A 204 10.03 -11.42 21.26
C ASN A 204 10.39 -12.03 19.90
N LEU A 205 10.07 -11.34 18.79
CA LEU A 205 10.38 -11.75 17.43
C LEU A 205 10.88 -10.58 16.58
N VAL A 206 12.04 -10.77 15.95
CA VAL A 206 12.60 -9.91 14.90
C VAL A 206 12.67 -10.70 13.60
N GLY A 207 12.41 -10.05 12.46
CA GLY A 207 12.59 -10.71 11.16
C GLY A 207 11.55 -11.79 10.84
N LEU A 208 10.29 -11.56 11.18
CA LEU A 208 9.18 -12.40 10.70
C LEU A 208 9.13 -12.33 9.16
N GLU A 209 9.20 -13.46 8.49
CA GLU A 209 9.05 -13.54 7.03
C GLU A 209 7.82 -14.39 6.67
N GLY A 210 6.87 -13.83 5.92
CA GLY A 210 5.73 -14.56 5.36
C GLY A 210 5.81 -14.60 3.83
N GLN A 211 5.61 -15.77 3.21
CA GLN A 211 5.72 -15.91 1.76
C GLN A 211 4.74 -16.93 1.17
N ASP A 212 4.22 -16.62 -0.03
CA ASP A 212 3.52 -17.57 -0.90
C ASP A 212 2.32 -18.26 -0.25
N CYS A 213 1.49 -17.50 0.46
CA CYS A 213 0.31 -18.04 1.13
C CYS A 213 -0.85 -17.03 1.19
N ARG A 214 -2.01 -17.51 1.58
CA ARG A 214 -3.19 -16.69 1.88
C ARG A 214 -3.67 -16.94 3.30
N PHE A 215 -4.04 -15.85 3.97
CA PHE A 215 -4.78 -15.85 5.22
C PHE A 215 -6.20 -15.38 4.94
N MET A 216 -7.17 -16.26 5.19
CA MET A 216 -8.58 -15.97 5.00
C MET A 216 -9.33 -16.04 6.32
N THR A 217 -10.37 -15.25 6.47
CA THR A 217 -11.32 -15.39 7.59
C THR A 217 -12.74 -15.02 7.17
N GLN A 218 -13.74 -15.64 7.80
CA GLN A 218 -15.12 -15.18 7.79
C GLN A 218 -15.60 -14.67 9.15
N THR A 219 -14.68 -14.62 10.13
CA THR A 219 -14.98 -14.07 11.43
C THR A 219 -14.81 -12.56 11.37
N ALA A 220 -15.91 -11.82 11.51
CA ALA A 220 -15.86 -10.37 11.63
C ALA A 220 -15.06 -9.97 12.89
N GLY A 221 -14.20 -8.96 12.77
CA GLY A 221 -13.33 -8.53 13.88
C GLY A 221 -11.98 -9.24 13.94
N ALA A 222 -11.76 -10.28 13.12
CA ALA A 222 -10.50 -11.00 13.06
C ALA A 222 -9.29 -10.10 12.81
N VAL A 223 -8.22 -10.37 13.55
CA VAL A 223 -6.93 -9.68 13.50
C VAL A 223 -5.87 -10.69 13.07
N PHE A 224 -5.06 -10.36 12.06
CA PHE A 224 -3.98 -11.27 11.65
C PHE A 224 -2.81 -11.21 12.65
N MET A 225 -2.33 -10.00 12.96
CA MET A 225 -1.19 -9.80 13.83
C MET A 225 -1.40 -8.59 14.75
N ARG A 226 -1.11 -8.77 16.04
CA ARG A 226 -1.01 -7.69 17.02
C ARG A 226 0.44 -7.58 17.49
N SER A 227 1.00 -6.39 17.40
CA SER A 227 2.33 -6.05 17.87
C SER A 227 2.22 -4.97 18.94
N TYR A 228 2.89 -5.18 20.07
CA TYR A 228 2.91 -4.25 21.20
C TYR A 228 4.22 -4.34 21.98
N GLY A 229 4.40 -3.41 22.92
CA GLY A 229 5.45 -3.39 23.93
C GLY A 229 6.52 -2.31 23.72
N ALA A 230 7.69 -2.44 24.34
CA ALA A 230 8.72 -1.39 24.42
C ALA A 230 10.07 -1.74 23.79
N GLY A 231 10.11 -2.75 22.93
CA GLY A 231 11.33 -3.36 22.40
C GLY A 231 11.50 -3.25 20.89
N VAL A 232 12.28 -4.18 20.33
CA VAL A 232 12.69 -4.18 18.92
C VAL A 232 11.81 -5.16 18.14
N SER A 233 10.92 -4.66 17.29
CA SER A 233 10.02 -5.44 16.43
C SER A 233 10.33 -5.13 14.95
N GLN A 234 11.54 -5.42 14.50
CA GLN A 234 12.06 -4.91 13.22
C GLN A 234 12.17 -5.97 12.12
N ARG A 235 12.33 -5.48 10.88
CA ARG A 235 12.64 -6.25 9.68
C ARG A 235 11.62 -7.33 9.31
N HIS A 236 10.35 -7.12 9.64
CA HIS A 236 9.29 -8.03 9.20
C HIS A 236 9.06 -7.86 7.70
N ARG A 237 8.91 -8.98 6.97
CA ARG A 237 8.72 -8.98 5.52
C ARG A 237 7.63 -9.95 5.10
N PHE A 238 6.70 -9.49 4.29
CA PHE A 238 5.68 -10.32 3.67
C PHE A 238 5.79 -10.19 2.17
N GLN A 239 5.89 -11.31 1.46
CA GLN A 239 6.07 -11.33 0.02
C GLN A 239 5.09 -12.30 -0.64
N ARG A 240 4.24 -11.83 -1.56
CA ARG A 240 3.19 -12.65 -2.18
C ARG A 240 2.31 -13.32 -1.11
N VAL A 241 1.77 -12.50 -0.22
CA VAL A 241 0.80 -12.90 0.80
C VAL A 241 -0.53 -12.22 0.50
N ASP A 242 -1.62 -12.99 0.63
CA ASP A 242 -2.99 -12.50 0.43
C ASP A 242 -3.79 -12.50 1.73
N TRP A 243 -4.50 -11.41 2.03
CA TRP A 243 -5.47 -11.32 3.11
C TRP A 243 -6.89 -11.20 2.54
N SER A 244 -7.75 -12.18 2.75
CA SER A 244 -9.10 -12.18 2.16
C SER A 244 -10.21 -12.53 3.15
N GLY A 245 -11.44 -12.18 2.79
CA GLY A 245 -12.63 -12.47 3.60
C GLY A 245 -13.11 -11.25 4.40
N THR A 246 -13.19 -11.36 5.73
CA THR A 246 -13.81 -10.34 6.62
C THR A 246 -12.87 -9.78 7.70
N TRP A 247 -11.56 -9.81 7.44
CA TRP A 247 -10.56 -9.24 8.35
C TRP A 247 -10.93 -7.82 8.77
N ALA A 248 -10.78 -7.52 10.06
CA ALA A 248 -10.83 -6.14 10.54
C ALA A 248 -9.45 -5.49 10.46
N TYR A 249 -8.40 -6.24 10.82
CA TYR A 249 -7.03 -5.72 10.86
C TYR A 249 -5.99 -6.70 10.31
N GLY A 250 -5.04 -6.18 9.54
CA GLY A 250 -3.85 -6.92 9.11
C GLY A 250 -2.82 -6.94 10.22
N VAL A 251 -2.17 -5.81 10.46
CA VAL A 251 -1.20 -5.60 11.53
C VAL A 251 -1.68 -4.44 12.40
N THR A 252 -1.86 -4.69 13.69
CA THR A 252 -2.09 -3.63 14.69
C THR A 252 -0.82 -3.37 15.49
N LEU A 253 -0.49 -2.09 15.69
CA LEU A 253 0.60 -1.60 16.52
C LEU A 253 -0.03 -0.83 17.67
N GLU A 254 -0.27 -1.53 18.77
CA GLU A 254 -1.12 -1.06 19.86
C GLU A 254 -0.32 -0.94 21.15
N VAL A 255 -0.91 -0.18 22.10
CA VAL A 255 -0.50 -0.25 23.50
C VAL A 255 -0.86 -1.65 24.01
N ASP A 256 -0.06 -2.19 24.92
CA ASP A 256 -0.37 -3.47 25.57
C ASP A 256 -1.82 -3.47 26.09
N PRO A 257 -2.72 -4.31 25.53
CA PRO A 257 -4.12 -4.35 25.93
C PRO A 257 -4.29 -4.92 27.35
N ASP A 258 -3.36 -5.74 27.83
CA ASP A 258 -3.40 -6.34 29.15
C ASP A 258 -2.79 -5.42 30.22
N ASN A 259 -1.97 -4.45 29.79
CA ASN A 259 -1.38 -3.44 30.69
C ASN A 259 -1.36 -2.03 30.08
N PRO A 260 -2.53 -1.41 29.86
CA PRO A 260 -2.64 -0.10 29.22
C PRO A 260 -1.99 1.04 30.03
N SER A 261 -1.70 0.80 31.32
CA SER A 261 -1.11 1.76 32.25
C SER A 261 0.42 1.71 32.39
N ALA A 262 1.11 0.68 31.90
CA ALA A 262 2.55 0.47 32.17
C ALA A 262 3.51 1.27 31.27
N VAL A 263 3.03 2.31 30.59
CA VAL A 263 3.89 3.16 29.76
C VAL A 263 4.51 4.29 30.61
N PRO A 264 5.85 4.38 30.74
CA PRO A 264 6.51 5.51 31.39
C PRO A 264 6.28 6.79 30.57
N GLY A 265 5.58 7.79 31.12
CA GLY A 265 5.40 9.11 30.49
C GLY A 265 3.99 9.71 30.51
N GLY A 266 2.98 8.97 30.98
CA GLY A 266 1.62 9.51 31.16
C GLY A 266 0.82 9.77 29.87
N THR A 267 1.42 9.51 28.71
CA THR A 267 0.73 9.29 27.43
C THR A 267 0.74 7.79 27.19
N GLY A 268 -0.40 7.13 27.02
CA GLY A 268 -0.46 5.67 26.81
C GLY A 268 0.21 5.26 25.50
N SER A 269 1.53 5.27 25.43
CA SER A 269 2.33 5.10 24.21
C SER A 269 3.16 3.82 24.24
N GLY A 270 2.64 2.72 23.69
CA GLY A 270 3.45 1.52 23.43
C GLY A 270 4.59 1.83 22.45
N ASN A 271 5.83 1.56 22.84
CA ASN A 271 7.03 1.80 22.03
C ASN A 271 7.26 0.64 21.03
N ASN A 272 6.40 0.58 20.01
CA ASN A 272 6.47 -0.40 18.93
C ASN A 272 7.47 0.04 17.87
N ASN A 273 8.76 0.03 18.21
CA ASN A 273 9.84 0.27 17.26
C ASN A 273 9.83 -0.85 16.20
N SER A 274 9.22 -0.57 15.06
CA SER A 274 8.82 -1.59 14.12
C SER A 274 9.03 -1.24 12.65
N GLU A 275 9.41 -2.26 11.88
CA GLU A 275 9.65 -2.12 10.44
C GLU A 275 8.97 -3.26 9.70
N TYR A 276 8.16 -2.92 8.70
CA TYR A 276 7.44 -3.88 7.89
C TYR A 276 7.62 -3.58 6.40
N ILE A 277 7.87 -4.63 5.64
CA ILE A 277 7.95 -4.58 4.18
C ILE A 277 6.90 -5.54 3.62
N PHE A 278 5.96 -5.03 2.85
CA PHE A 278 4.95 -5.78 2.11
C PHE A 278 5.26 -5.68 0.61
N GLU A 279 5.50 -6.80 -0.04
CA GLU A 279 5.93 -6.87 -1.44
C GLU A 279 5.04 -7.81 -2.24
N ASN A 280 4.43 -7.29 -3.32
CA ASN A 280 3.50 -8.06 -4.15
C ASN A 280 2.39 -8.73 -3.32
N CYS A 281 1.97 -8.05 -2.25
CA CYS A 281 0.91 -8.52 -1.37
C CYS A 281 -0.45 -8.11 -1.89
N ALA A 282 -1.48 -8.83 -1.48
CA ALA A 282 -2.83 -8.50 -1.87
C ALA A 282 -3.81 -8.55 -0.70
N ALA A 283 -4.91 -7.80 -0.78
CA ALA A 283 -6.02 -7.99 0.14
C ALA A 283 -7.37 -7.83 -0.56
N GLY A 284 -8.30 -8.74 -0.31
CA GLY A 284 -9.66 -8.69 -0.86
C GLY A 284 -10.71 -8.79 0.25
N VAL A 285 -11.13 -7.64 0.78
CA VAL A 285 -12.08 -7.55 1.88
C VAL A 285 -13.21 -6.59 1.51
N TYR A 286 -14.38 -7.14 1.19
CA TYR A 286 -15.51 -6.36 0.63
C TYR A 286 -16.63 -6.08 1.63
N ASN A 287 -16.83 -6.97 2.60
CA ASN A 287 -18.00 -6.96 3.48
C ASN A 287 -17.73 -6.28 4.84
N ASN A 288 -16.49 -5.91 5.12
CA ASN A 288 -16.07 -5.28 6.37
C ASN A 288 -15.03 -4.19 6.08
N HIS A 289 -14.89 -3.21 6.97
CA HIS A 289 -13.78 -2.27 6.90
C HIS A 289 -12.49 -2.97 7.33
N PHE A 290 -11.56 -3.15 6.40
CA PHE A 290 -10.25 -3.72 6.68
C PHE A 290 -9.20 -2.62 6.77
N ILE A 291 -8.52 -2.52 7.91
CA ILE A 291 -7.35 -1.66 8.08
C ILE A 291 -6.10 -2.55 8.01
N PHE A 292 -5.35 -2.46 6.92
CA PHE A 292 -4.18 -3.29 6.69
C PHE A 292 -3.11 -3.03 7.76
N LEU A 293 -2.75 -1.76 7.99
CA LEU A 293 -1.82 -1.35 9.05
C LEU A 293 -2.49 -0.31 9.96
N TYR A 294 -2.64 -0.64 11.24
CA TYR A 294 -3.23 0.23 12.25
C TYR A 294 -2.19 0.58 13.33
N GLY A 295 -1.73 1.83 13.37
CA GLY A 295 -0.76 2.33 14.35
C GLY A 295 -1.39 3.24 15.39
N ASN A 296 -1.41 2.80 16.65
CA ASN A 296 -2.08 3.48 17.77
C ASN A 296 -1.22 3.65 19.04
N SER A 297 0.11 3.48 18.97
CA SER A 297 0.94 3.39 20.19
C SER A 297 2.19 4.28 20.24
N SER A 298 2.86 4.62 19.14
CA SER A 298 4.04 5.52 19.11
C SER A 298 4.40 5.88 17.66
N ASP A 299 5.38 6.78 17.45
CA ASP A 299 6.06 7.06 16.17
C ASP A 299 7.58 6.80 16.19
N GLN A 300 8.10 6.25 17.29
CA GLN A 300 9.51 5.95 17.42
C GLN A 300 9.89 4.75 16.53
N ASN A 301 10.64 5.01 15.45
CA ASN A 301 11.19 4.05 14.49
C ASN A 301 10.15 3.17 13.79
N LEU A 302 9.41 3.78 12.87
CA LEU A 302 8.29 3.16 12.17
C LEU A 302 8.47 3.22 10.65
N ASN A 303 9.17 2.27 10.03
CA ASN A 303 9.34 2.22 8.57
C ASN A 303 8.42 1.17 7.95
N TYR A 304 7.43 1.60 7.17
CA TYR A 304 6.46 0.73 6.51
C TYR A 304 6.52 0.89 5.01
N HIS A 305 6.87 -0.18 4.31
CA HIS A 305 6.99 -0.18 2.85
C HIS A 305 5.93 -1.10 2.24
N PHE A 306 5.11 -0.55 1.34
CA PHE A 306 4.21 -1.30 0.48
C PHE A 306 4.71 -1.17 -0.96
N ARG A 307 5.11 -2.28 -1.58
CA ARG A 307 5.65 -2.31 -2.95
C ARG A 307 4.83 -3.25 -3.81
N SER A 308 4.27 -2.73 -4.89
CA SER A 308 3.50 -3.53 -5.86
C SER A 308 2.32 -4.27 -5.20
N CYS A 309 1.70 -3.67 -4.18
CA CYS A 309 0.57 -4.28 -3.46
C CYS A 309 -0.77 -3.92 -4.10
N ALA A 310 -1.72 -4.86 -4.09
CA ALA A 310 -3.07 -4.66 -4.64
C ALA A 310 -4.15 -4.92 -3.58
N LEU A 311 -4.93 -3.89 -3.23
CA LEU A 311 -5.98 -3.98 -2.23
C LEU A 311 -7.34 -3.70 -2.86
N TRP A 312 -8.33 -4.54 -2.54
CA TRP A 312 -9.68 -4.48 -3.09
C TRP A 312 -10.76 -4.49 -2.01
N GLY A 313 -11.87 -3.80 -2.29
CA GLY A 313 -13.06 -3.77 -1.44
C GLY A 313 -13.13 -2.55 -0.53
N TRP A 314 -13.40 -2.74 0.77
CA TRP A 314 -13.49 -1.68 1.78
C TRP A 314 -12.24 -1.70 2.64
N VAL A 315 -11.21 -0.98 2.17
CA VAL A 315 -9.85 -1.08 2.68
C VAL A 315 -9.25 0.27 3.07
N THR A 316 -8.44 0.28 4.13
CA THR A 316 -7.50 1.34 4.48
C THR A 316 -6.12 0.72 4.53
N TRP A 317 -5.16 1.25 3.78
CA TRP A 317 -3.78 0.76 3.77
C TRP A 317 -3.06 1.03 5.08
N ALA A 318 -3.15 2.27 5.55
CA ALA A 318 -2.46 2.70 6.75
C ALA A 318 -3.30 3.71 7.51
N TRP A 319 -3.51 3.43 8.79
CA TRP A 319 -4.12 4.35 9.74
C TRP A 319 -3.12 4.61 10.87
N MET A 320 -2.55 5.80 10.92
CA MET A 320 -1.43 6.15 11.81
C MET A 320 -1.82 7.30 12.74
N ASN A 321 -2.12 6.98 14.00
CA ASN A 321 -2.60 7.94 14.99
C ASN A 321 -1.50 8.77 15.66
N TYR A 322 -0.23 8.35 15.67
CA TYR A 322 0.81 9.05 16.45
C TYR A 322 2.07 9.36 15.66
N GLY A 323 2.08 9.09 14.35
CA GLY A 323 3.21 9.32 13.43
C GLY A 323 3.61 8.03 12.69
N GLY A 324 4.73 8.07 11.97
CA GLY A 324 5.29 6.95 11.22
C GLY A 324 5.80 7.33 9.83
N HIS A 325 6.61 6.45 9.24
CA HIS A 325 7.15 6.59 7.88
C HIS A 325 6.52 5.54 6.96
N VAL A 326 5.43 5.92 6.30
CA VAL A 326 4.68 5.08 5.37
C VAL A 326 5.11 5.38 3.94
N TYR A 327 5.58 4.37 3.23
CA TYR A 327 6.01 4.42 1.85
C TYR A 327 5.20 3.45 1.00
N VAL A 328 4.55 3.94 -0.05
CA VAL A 328 3.82 3.12 -1.03
C VAL A 328 4.40 3.36 -2.42
N GLU A 329 4.76 2.29 -3.11
CA GLU A 329 5.28 2.30 -4.48
C GLU A 329 4.49 1.32 -5.35
N GLN A 330 4.00 1.81 -6.49
CA GLN A 330 3.29 0.99 -7.49
C GLN A 330 2.07 0.25 -6.90
N GLY A 331 1.25 0.95 -6.11
CA GLY A 331 0.06 0.37 -5.49
C GLY A 331 -1.14 0.32 -6.43
N ASP A 332 -2.06 -0.63 -6.18
CA ASP A 332 -3.36 -0.69 -6.84
C ASP A 332 -4.48 -0.82 -5.80
N ALA A 333 -5.37 0.18 -5.75
CA ALA A 333 -6.61 0.16 -4.99
C ALA A 333 -7.79 -0.02 -5.96
N SER A 334 -7.99 -1.24 -6.46
CA SER A 334 -9.05 -1.56 -7.43
C SER A 334 -10.32 -2.04 -6.74
N GLY A 335 -11.48 -1.95 -7.38
CA GLY A 335 -12.74 -2.34 -6.74
C GLY A 335 -13.00 -1.66 -5.40
N TYR A 336 -12.44 -0.46 -5.18
CA TYR A 336 -12.46 0.24 -3.90
C TYR A 336 -13.85 0.84 -3.65
N ALA A 337 -14.65 0.12 -2.87
CA ALA A 337 -16.09 0.29 -2.73
C ALA A 337 -16.55 0.35 -1.26
N PRO A 338 -16.04 1.30 -0.45
CA PRO A 338 -16.49 1.47 0.91
C PRO A 338 -17.94 1.96 0.97
N ASN A 339 -18.67 1.54 2.00
CA ASN A 339 -20.09 1.89 2.21
C ASN A 339 -20.28 3.21 2.97
N GLU A 340 -19.23 3.70 3.62
CA GLU A 340 -19.15 4.98 4.33
C GLU A 340 -17.79 5.60 4.11
N GLU A 341 -17.64 6.88 4.46
CA GLU A 341 -16.41 7.65 4.22
C GLU A 341 -15.15 6.89 4.68
N CYS A 342 -14.30 6.53 3.72
CA CYS A 342 -13.10 5.74 3.96
C CYS A 342 -11.94 6.33 3.18
N PHE A 343 -10.79 6.40 3.84
CA PHE A 343 -9.54 6.84 3.23
C PHE A 343 -8.58 5.67 3.16
N LEU A 344 -7.82 5.57 2.07
CA LEU A 344 -6.72 4.61 1.95
C LEU A 344 -5.61 4.91 2.97
N PHE A 345 -5.37 6.20 3.25
CA PHE A 345 -4.35 6.65 4.17
C PHE A 345 -4.94 7.63 5.18
N VAL A 346 -4.83 7.31 6.46
CA VAL A 346 -5.29 8.16 7.55
C VAL A 346 -4.11 8.47 8.45
N THR A 347 -3.86 9.74 8.70
CA THR A 347 -2.88 10.18 9.68
C THR A 347 -3.51 11.18 10.64
N ARG A 348 -3.36 10.94 11.96
CA ARG A 348 -4.11 11.66 13.01
C ARG A 348 -3.22 12.06 14.17
N ASN A 349 -3.86 12.82 15.07
CA ASN A 349 -3.38 13.42 16.31
C ASN A 349 -2.16 14.34 16.16
N THR A 350 -1.93 15.12 17.21
CA THR A 350 -0.82 16.07 17.31
C THR A 350 0.21 15.66 18.36
N GLY A 351 -0.11 14.68 19.20
CA GLY A 351 0.85 14.12 20.14
C GLY A 351 1.75 13.16 19.39
N HIS A 352 3.06 13.40 19.45
CA HIS A 352 4.08 12.62 18.76
C HIS A 352 5.21 12.34 19.75
N ALA A 353 5.83 11.16 19.71
CA ALA A 353 6.94 10.78 20.58
C ALA A 353 8.31 11.17 19.98
N GLN A 354 8.32 12.30 19.24
CA GLN A 354 9.48 12.86 18.52
C GLN A 354 10.05 11.93 17.45
N GLY A 355 9.21 11.07 16.86
CA GLY A 355 9.59 10.17 15.77
C GLY A 355 9.53 10.80 14.38
N ILE A 356 9.59 9.94 13.36
CA ILE A 356 9.49 10.37 11.96
C ILE A 356 8.01 10.40 11.56
N CYS A 357 7.58 11.52 10.98
CA CYS A 357 6.27 11.67 10.35
C CYS A 357 6.46 11.88 8.84
N SER A 358 6.27 10.82 8.05
CA SER A 358 6.38 10.89 6.60
C SER A 358 5.37 9.96 5.92
N LEU A 359 4.62 10.51 4.98
CA LEU A 359 3.75 9.75 4.08
C LEU A 359 4.23 9.99 2.65
N HIS A 360 4.72 8.95 2.01
CA HIS A 360 5.18 8.97 0.63
C HIS A 360 4.42 7.93 -0.19
N ILE A 361 3.69 8.38 -1.19
CA ILE A 361 2.95 7.54 -2.11
C ILE A 361 3.41 7.89 -3.51
N ASP A 362 3.84 6.89 -4.27
CA ASP A 362 4.29 7.05 -5.64
C ASP A 362 3.78 5.94 -6.56
N GLY A 363 2.99 6.31 -7.57
CA GLY A 363 2.45 5.36 -8.55
C GLY A 363 1.30 4.55 -7.95
N LEU A 364 0.25 5.23 -7.47
CA LEU A 364 -0.94 4.58 -6.96
C LEU A 364 -2.07 4.67 -7.97
N ARG A 365 -2.58 3.52 -8.45
CA ARG A 365 -3.85 3.46 -9.19
C ARG A 365 -5.02 3.31 -8.22
N VAL A 366 -6.08 4.11 -8.38
CA VAL A 366 -7.31 4.03 -7.57
C VAL A 366 -8.52 3.89 -8.46
N GLU A 367 -9.26 2.79 -8.29
CA GLU A 367 -10.55 2.57 -8.95
C GLU A 367 -11.70 2.90 -7.99
N HIS A 368 -12.10 4.17 -7.97
CA HIS A 368 -13.22 4.63 -7.14
C HIS A 368 -14.55 3.96 -7.55
N LYS A 369 -15.15 3.14 -6.68
CA LYS A 369 -16.46 2.49 -6.91
C LYS A 369 -17.60 3.08 -6.10
N SER A 370 -17.31 3.93 -5.12
CA SER A 370 -18.32 4.67 -4.35
C SER A 370 -17.87 6.11 -4.13
N ASN A 371 -18.82 6.98 -3.77
CA ASN A 371 -18.52 8.35 -3.33
C ASN A 371 -17.69 8.38 -2.04
N HIS A 372 -17.66 7.29 -1.29
CA HIS A 372 -16.93 7.18 -0.04
C HIS A 372 -15.47 6.71 -0.22
N ALA A 373 -15.08 6.34 -1.44
CA ALA A 373 -13.73 5.91 -1.80
C ALA A 373 -12.78 7.11 -1.87
N LEU A 374 -12.12 7.47 -0.76
CA LEU A 374 -11.22 8.62 -0.67
C LEU A 374 -9.76 8.17 -0.50
N ILE A 375 -8.81 9.06 -0.79
CA ILE A 375 -7.38 8.72 -0.86
C ILE A 375 -6.69 8.97 0.46
N ALA A 376 -6.66 10.21 0.94
CA ALA A 376 -5.89 10.56 2.15
C ALA A 376 -6.61 11.55 3.07
N ASP A 377 -6.55 11.29 4.38
CA ASP A 377 -6.94 12.22 5.45
C ASP A 377 -5.74 12.41 6.37
N ILE A 378 -5.10 13.57 6.27
CA ILE A 378 -3.80 13.85 6.88
C ILE A 378 -3.94 14.95 7.91
N SER A 379 -3.57 14.67 9.16
CA SER A 379 -3.70 15.62 10.27
C SER A 379 -2.61 15.51 11.34
N TRP A 380 -1.43 15.00 10.99
CA TRP A 380 -0.25 15.06 11.86
C TRP A 380 0.04 16.51 12.30
N GLY A 381 0.24 16.68 13.61
CA GLY A 381 0.58 17.96 14.20
C GLY A 381 2.09 18.23 14.20
N ASP A 382 2.46 19.50 14.26
CA ASP A 382 3.79 20.02 14.59
C ASP A 382 4.96 19.71 13.63
N TYR A 383 4.93 18.67 12.80
CA TYR A 383 5.99 18.38 11.81
C TYR A 383 5.60 17.27 10.82
N GLY A 384 6.38 17.13 9.74
CA GLY A 384 6.31 15.97 8.86
C GLY A 384 6.47 16.30 7.38
N SER A 385 6.44 15.26 6.54
CA SER A 385 6.47 15.37 5.09
C SER A 385 5.39 14.52 4.43
N VAL A 386 4.72 15.07 3.43
CA VAL A 386 3.69 14.41 2.64
C VAL A 386 4.07 14.55 1.18
N SER A 387 4.17 13.42 0.48
CA SER A 387 4.49 13.36 -0.94
C SER A 387 3.51 12.41 -1.62
N LEU A 388 2.58 12.96 -2.40
CA LEU A 388 1.61 12.20 -3.18
C LEU A 388 1.95 12.35 -4.66
N LYS A 389 2.46 11.30 -5.30
CA LYS A 389 2.97 11.35 -6.66
C LYS A 389 2.36 10.31 -7.57
N ARG A 390 2.13 10.68 -8.83
CA ARG A 390 1.66 9.77 -9.89
C ARG A 390 0.45 8.93 -9.45
N ILE A 391 -0.49 9.57 -8.76
CA ILE A 391 -1.75 8.92 -8.40
C ILE A 391 -2.67 8.97 -9.61
N ASP A 392 -3.10 7.81 -10.08
CA ASP A 392 -4.05 7.65 -11.19
C ASP A 392 -5.43 7.26 -10.64
N GLY A 393 -6.31 8.25 -10.51
CA GLY A 393 -7.73 8.08 -10.19
C GLY A 393 -8.64 8.09 -11.42
N SER A 394 -8.11 7.97 -12.65
CA SER A 394 -8.86 8.21 -13.89
C SER A 394 -9.85 7.10 -14.33
N SER A 395 -10.29 6.25 -13.40
CA SER A 395 -11.18 5.12 -13.71
C SER A 395 -12.50 5.58 -14.35
N GLN A 396 -12.79 5.05 -15.54
CA GLN A 396 -13.96 5.42 -16.34
C GLN A 396 -15.30 4.90 -15.77
N SER A 397 -15.26 4.00 -14.78
CA SER A 397 -16.43 3.24 -14.33
C SER A 397 -17.35 4.00 -13.36
N PHE A 398 -16.94 5.16 -12.84
CA PHE A 398 -17.76 5.96 -11.92
C PHE A 398 -17.89 7.41 -12.41
N LYS A 399 -18.82 7.65 -13.35
CA LYS A 399 -19.25 8.99 -13.79
C LYS A 399 -20.65 9.29 -13.26
N SER A 400 -20.81 9.44 -11.94
CA SER A 400 -22.04 10.01 -11.39
C SER A 400 -21.72 11.32 -10.67
N GLU A 401 -22.70 12.22 -10.64
CA GLU A 401 -22.71 13.62 -10.17
C GLU A 401 -22.25 13.86 -8.70
N ARG A 402 -21.55 12.90 -8.07
CA ARG A 402 -21.28 12.81 -6.62
C ARG A 402 -19.82 12.99 -6.21
N VAL A 403 -18.87 13.01 -7.15
CA VAL A 403 -17.43 13.26 -6.85
C VAL A 403 -17.15 14.75 -6.61
N LEU A 404 -18.04 15.64 -7.06
CA LEU A 404 -17.93 17.11 -6.94
C LEU A 404 -17.91 17.64 -5.50
N ASN A 405 -18.45 16.87 -4.54
CA ASN A 405 -18.65 17.32 -3.15
C ASN A 405 -17.69 16.68 -2.14
N ASN A 406 -16.85 15.75 -2.56
CA ASN A 406 -15.97 15.05 -1.63
C ASN A 406 -14.52 15.50 -1.77
N SER A 407 -13.93 15.82 -0.62
CA SER A 407 -12.50 16.02 -0.53
C SER A 407 -11.81 14.66 -0.59
N VAL A 408 -11.22 14.34 -1.73
CA VAL A 408 -10.50 13.09 -1.97
C VAL A 408 -9.18 13.04 -1.21
N ILE A 409 -8.58 14.21 -0.99
CA ILE A 409 -7.39 14.41 -0.16
C ILE A 409 -7.67 15.56 0.81
N ARG A 410 -7.60 15.28 2.12
CA ARG A 410 -7.69 16.26 3.20
C ARG A 410 -6.35 16.42 3.88
N ILE A 411 -5.93 17.65 4.07
CA ILE A 411 -4.67 17.97 4.76
C ILE A 411 -4.95 19.07 5.76
N ALA A 412 -4.96 18.72 7.04
CA ALA A 412 -5.17 19.63 8.14
C ALA A 412 -3.85 20.06 8.77
N ALA A 413 -3.63 21.37 8.86
CA ALA A 413 -2.65 21.96 9.76
C ALA A 413 -3.33 22.12 11.13
N VAL A 414 -3.10 21.16 12.03
CA VAL A 414 -3.74 21.15 13.35
C VAL A 414 -2.97 22.05 14.34
N ASN A 415 -1.64 21.94 14.37
CA ASN A 415 -0.74 22.79 15.16
C ASN A 415 0.41 23.33 14.28
N ASN A 416 1.47 23.86 14.88
CA ASN A 416 2.53 24.57 14.18
C ASN A 416 3.94 24.05 14.55
N PRO A 417 4.78 23.67 13.57
CA PRO A 417 4.57 23.70 12.10
C PRO A 417 3.66 22.62 11.50
N SER A 418 3.16 22.82 10.28
CA SER A 418 2.40 21.81 9.53
C SER A 418 3.34 20.91 8.70
N PRO A 419 2.88 19.73 8.21
CA PRO A 419 3.70 18.94 7.30
C PRO A 419 3.97 19.67 5.98
N GLN A 420 5.18 19.53 5.46
CA GLN A 420 5.52 19.97 4.10
C GLN A 420 4.83 19.05 3.10
N THR A 421 4.07 19.61 2.16
CA THR A 421 3.23 18.81 1.25
C THR A 421 3.60 19.03 -0.22
N VAL A 422 3.80 17.94 -0.96
CA VAL A 422 3.93 17.94 -2.42
C VAL A 422 2.92 16.96 -3.02
N ILE A 423 2.14 17.44 -3.99
CA ILE A 423 1.24 16.63 -4.81
C ILE A 423 1.66 16.83 -6.26
N GLU A 424 2.02 15.75 -6.96
CA GLU A 424 2.70 15.85 -8.26
C GLU A 424 2.28 14.78 -9.25
N GLY A 425 1.96 15.18 -10.48
CA GLY A 425 1.76 14.25 -11.59
C GLY A 425 0.53 13.35 -11.41
N CYS A 426 -0.47 13.80 -10.65
CA CYS A 426 -1.66 13.02 -10.36
C CYS A 426 -2.79 13.29 -11.38
N ASP A 427 -3.71 12.34 -11.49
CA ASP A 427 -4.97 12.48 -12.19
C ASP A 427 -6.10 12.17 -11.19
N LEU A 428 -6.78 13.22 -10.72
CA LEU A 428 -7.67 13.16 -9.56
C LEU A 428 -9.13 13.33 -9.96
N MET A 429 -9.96 12.51 -9.31
CA MET A 429 -11.41 12.64 -9.24
C MET A 429 -11.78 13.13 -7.82
N GLY A 430 -12.31 14.36 -7.71
CA GLY A 430 -12.58 15.05 -6.44
C GLY A 430 -11.55 16.13 -6.09
N TYR A 431 -11.80 16.88 -5.01
CA TYR A 431 -11.00 18.06 -4.65
C TYR A 431 -10.01 17.82 -3.50
N ILE A 432 -8.98 18.65 -3.43
CA ILE A 432 -8.02 18.71 -2.32
C ILE A 432 -8.47 19.79 -1.33
N ASP A 433 -8.54 19.46 -0.06
CA ASP A 433 -8.92 20.39 1.02
C ASP A 433 -7.75 20.61 1.98
N PHE A 434 -7.18 21.81 1.93
CA PHE A 434 -6.18 22.28 2.88
C PHE A 434 -6.88 23.02 4.02
N ARG A 435 -6.94 22.39 5.20
CA ARG A 435 -7.62 22.92 6.38
C ARG A 435 -6.60 23.50 7.37
N THR A 436 -6.96 24.58 8.03
CA THR A 436 -6.24 25.10 9.19
C THR A 436 -7.12 24.94 10.42
N ALA A 437 -6.59 24.50 11.57
CA ALA A 437 -7.30 24.49 12.86
C ALA A 437 -7.11 25.82 13.62
N SER A 438 -7.97 26.10 14.62
CA SER A 438 -8.16 27.44 15.22
C SER A 438 -6.97 28.02 16.03
N ALA A 439 -5.82 27.32 16.08
CA ALA A 439 -4.67 27.69 16.91
C ALA A 439 -3.32 27.79 16.17
N THR A 440 -3.28 27.69 14.85
CA THR A 440 -2.02 27.54 14.08
C THR A 440 -1.35 28.89 13.76
N TYR A 441 -0.65 29.50 14.72
CA TYR A 441 -0.05 30.86 14.53
C TYR A 441 1.49 30.89 14.39
N GLY A 442 2.19 29.81 14.75
CA GLY A 442 3.66 29.77 14.84
C GLY A 442 4.47 29.71 13.51
N GLY A 443 3.82 29.68 12.34
CA GLY A 443 4.44 29.26 11.08
C GLY A 443 3.42 29.01 9.96
N MET A 444 3.82 29.30 8.72
CA MET A 444 2.92 29.28 7.57
C MET A 444 2.92 27.88 6.92
N PRO A 445 1.77 27.17 6.87
CA PRO A 445 1.69 25.91 6.15
C PRO A 445 1.99 26.12 4.65
N ARG A 446 2.75 25.21 4.05
CA ARG A 446 3.11 25.28 2.63
C ARG A 446 2.86 23.96 1.92
N ALA A 447 2.24 24.06 0.75
CA ALA A 447 2.06 22.96 -0.17
C ALA A 447 2.39 23.37 -1.60
N VAL A 448 2.79 22.39 -2.41
CA VAL A 448 2.92 22.53 -3.86
C VAL A 448 2.04 21.47 -4.51
N VAL A 449 1.15 21.89 -5.41
CA VAL A 449 0.38 21.00 -6.30
C VAL A 449 0.89 21.26 -7.71
N ARG A 450 1.45 20.24 -8.36
CA ARG A 450 2.01 20.39 -9.70
C ARG A 450 1.67 19.27 -10.65
N ASP A 451 1.66 19.58 -11.94
CA ASP A 451 1.47 18.61 -13.02
C ASP A 451 0.23 17.72 -12.82
N THR A 452 -0.79 18.23 -12.11
CA THR A 452 -1.95 17.47 -11.67
C THR A 452 -3.17 17.80 -12.53
N THR A 453 -3.87 16.76 -12.98
CA THR A 453 -5.12 16.87 -13.71
C THR A 453 -6.29 16.65 -12.76
N PHE A 454 -7.30 17.52 -12.82
CA PHE A 454 -8.56 17.38 -12.08
C PHE A 454 -9.69 17.19 -13.08
N ARG A 455 -10.47 16.13 -12.94
CA ARG A 455 -11.50 15.79 -13.95
C ARG A 455 -12.84 16.46 -13.72
N ASP A 456 -13.13 16.88 -12.49
CA ASP A 456 -14.48 17.26 -12.10
C ASP A 456 -14.70 18.77 -11.97
N PHE A 457 -13.66 19.60 -12.11
CA PHE A 457 -13.76 21.03 -11.76
C PHE A 457 -13.36 21.94 -12.91
N GLU A 458 -14.14 22.98 -13.17
CA GLU A 458 -13.77 24.02 -14.13
C GLU A 458 -12.74 25.00 -13.56
N PHE A 459 -12.78 25.21 -12.24
CA PHE A 459 -12.00 26.25 -11.58
C PHE A 459 -11.10 25.69 -10.49
N VAL A 460 -9.90 26.28 -10.39
CA VAL A 460 -8.89 25.91 -9.39
C VAL A 460 -9.41 26.04 -7.96
N GLU A 461 -10.28 27.01 -7.68
CA GLU A 461 -10.83 27.18 -6.34
C GLU A 461 -11.74 26.06 -5.87
N ASP A 462 -12.37 25.35 -6.79
CA ASP A 462 -13.26 24.24 -6.46
C ASP A 462 -12.46 22.95 -6.29
N ALA A 463 -11.41 22.78 -7.09
CA ALA A 463 -10.47 21.66 -7.04
C ALA A 463 -9.45 21.73 -5.90
N ILE A 464 -9.01 22.94 -5.53
CA ILE A 464 -8.01 23.20 -4.47
C ILE A 464 -8.58 24.24 -3.51
N ARG A 465 -9.14 23.72 -2.41
CA ARG A 465 -9.78 24.50 -1.36
C ARG A 465 -8.79 24.78 -0.25
N VAL A 466 -8.82 26.01 0.26
CA VAL A 466 -8.11 26.40 1.47
C VAL A 466 -9.17 26.84 2.47
N THR A 467 -9.43 25.99 3.45
CA THR A 467 -10.51 26.16 4.43
C THR A 467 -9.92 26.69 5.74
N PRO A 468 -10.12 27.98 6.07
CA PRO A 468 -9.60 28.58 7.29
C PRO A 468 -10.39 28.12 8.53
N ALA A 469 -9.75 27.97 9.68
CA ALA A 469 -10.46 27.81 10.95
C ALA A 469 -11.20 29.07 11.40
N SER A 470 -10.69 30.25 11.02
CA SER A 470 -11.30 31.54 11.32
C SER A 470 -11.05 32.52 10.19
N HIS A 471 -12.06 33.33 9.87
CA HIS A 471 -11.96 34.42 8.91
C HIS A 471 -11.21 35.65 9.45
N SER A 472 -10.91 35.68 10.76
CA SER A 472 -10.25 36.83 11.40
C SER A 472 -8.72 36.80 11.31
N ASN A 473 -8.10 35.64 11.05
CA ASN A 473 -6.64 35.52 11.01
C ASN A 473 -6.15 34.78 9.77
N PHE A 474 -5.89 35.54 8.70
CA PHE A 474 -5.43 35.00 7.42
C PHE A 474 -4.01 34.42 7.46
N GLY A 475 -3.15 34.86 8.39
CA GLY A 475 -1.73 34.46 8.47
C GLY A 475 -1.51 32.98 8.78
N ALA A 476 -2.53 32.32 9.33
CA ALA A 476 -2.53 30.90 9.65
C ALA A 476 -2.94 30.00 8.46
N ASN A 477 -3.44 30.59 7.36
CA ASN A 477 -3.94 29.82 6.23
C ASN A 477 -2.81 29.18 5.44
N TRP A 478 -3.09 28.02 4.85
CA TRP A 478 -2.18 27.39 3.93
C TRP A 478 -1.77 28.33 2.80
N SER A 479 -0.51 28.23 2.40
CA SER A 479 0.00 28.75 1.15
C SER A 479 0.21 27.60 0.18
N VAL A 480 -0.60 27.52 -0.86
CA VAL A 480 -0.53 26.45 -1.86
C VAL A 480 -0.07 27.03 -3.19
N GLU A 481 1.10 26.61 -3.67
CA GLU A 481 1.56 26.93 -5.03
C GLU A 481 1.01 25.89 -6.00
N VAL A 482 0.35 26.37 -7.06
CA VAL A 482 -0.24 25.55 -8.12
C VAL A 482 0.58 25.76 -9.40
N VAL A 483 1.09 24.68 -10.00
CA VAL A 483 1.99 24.74 -11.17
C VAL A 483 1.60 23.68 -12.20
N ASN A 484 1.40 24.07 -13.45
CA ASN A 484 1.03 23.18 -14.56
C ASN A 484 -0.14 22.22 -14.23
N CYS A 485 -1.05 22.65 -13.36
CA CYS A 485 -2.26 21.88 -13.04
C CYS A 485 -3.37 22.25 -14.01
N ARG A 486 -4.25 21.31 -14.32
CA ARG A 486 -5.28 21.50 -15.34
C ARG A 486 -6.58 20.79 -15.03
N THR A 487 -7.61 21.14 -15.78
CA THR A 487 -8.86 20.36 -15.83
C THR A 487 -9.05 19.65 -17.17
N ILE A 488 -9.84 18.58 -17.14
CA ILE A 488 -10.44 17.95 -18.33
C ILE A 488 -11.94 17.90 -18.09
N ILE A 489 -12.67 18.93 -18.52
CA ILE A 489 -14.14 18.91 -18.51
C ILE A 489 -14.58 18.17 -19.77
N ASP A 490 -15.13 16.98 -19.55
CA ASP A 490 -15.75 16.16 -20.59
C ASP A 490 -17.13 16.77 -20.91
N GLU A 491 -17.20 17.75 -21.82
CA GLU A 491 -18.47 18.10 -22.44
C GLU A 491 -18.89 16.89 -23.28
N ALA A 492 -20.06 16.31 -22.98
CA ALA A 492 -20.56 15.01 -23.44
C ALA A 492 -20.61 14.76 -24.96
N ASP A 493 -20.11 15.69 -25.79
CA ASP A 493 -20.10 15.63 -27.26
C ASP A 493 -18.74 15.99 -27.89
N ARG A 494 -17.67 16.24 -27.12
CA ARG A 494 -16.38 16.67 -27.70
C ARG A 494 -15.18 15.98 -27.05
N MET A 495 -14.99 14.72 -27.43
CA MET A 495 -13.78 13.92 -27.21
C MET A 495 -12.48 14.54 -27.81
N TYR A 496 -12.56 15.73 -28.41
CA TYR A 496 -11.51 16.30 -29.28
C TYR A 496 -10.93 17.65 -28.82
N HIS A 497 -11.44 18.27 -27.74
CA HIS A 497 -10.87 19.54 -27.27
C HIS A 497 -10.91 19.62 -25.73
N PRO A 498 -9.99 18.96 -25.01
CA PRO A 498 -9.81 19.27 -23.60
C PRO A 498 -9.51 20.77 -23.50
N ARG A 499 -10.36 21.51 -22.77
CA ARG A 499 -10.00 22.86 -22.32
C ARG A 499 -8.76 22.71 -21.45
N HIS A 500 -7.57 22.85 -22.04
CA HIS A 500 -6.33 22.87 -21.30
C HIS A 500 -6.26 24.20 -20.57
N VAL A 501 -6.78 24.20 -19.35
CA VAL A 501 -6.78 25.37 -18.47
C VAL A 501 -5.65 25.21 -17.47
N PRO A 502 -4.47 25.82 -17.65
CA PRO A 502 -3.47 25.82 -16.61
C PRO A 502 -3.91 26.73 -15.47
N TRP A 503 -3.81 26.20 -14.27
CA TRP A 503 -4.21 26.84 -13.03
C TRP A 503 -3.04 27.46 -12.26
N ASP A 504 -1.99 27.87 -12.97
CA ASP A 504 -0.78 28.43 -12.36
C ASP A 504 -1.11 29.65 -11.50
N CYS A 505 -1.11 29.46 -10.18
CA CYS A 505 -1.45 30.50 -9.22
C CYS A 505 -0.92 30.16 -7.83
N ASN A 506 -1.06 31.11 -6.90
CA ASN A 506 -0.96 30.83 -5.48
C ASN A 506 -2.38 30.81 -4.89
N ARG A 507 -2.64 29.91 -3.95
CA ARG A 507 -3.90 29.82 -3.19
C ARG A 507 -3.63 30.05 -1.69
N GLY A 508 -4.65 30.52 -0.98
CA GLY A 508 -4.64 30.73 0.47
C GLY A 508 -3.90 32.00 0.91
N TYR A 509 -3.00 31.93 1.90
CA TYR A 509 -2.39 33.13 2.50
C TYR A 509 -1.65 34.00 1.47
N LEU A 510 -0.76 33.41 0.67
CA LEU A 510 0.03 34.17 -0.32
C LEU A 510 -0.83 34.78 -1.43
N ALA A 511 -2.02 34.26 -1.71
CA ALA A 511 -2.95 34.86 -2.66
C ALA A 511 -3.56 36.18 -2.16
N ARG A 512 -3.50 36.45 -0.85
CA ARG A 512 -4.16 37.59 -0.20
C ARG A 512 -3.20 38.50 0.58
N ALA A 513 -2.00 38.03 0.92
CA ALA A 513 -1.02 38.80 1.65
C ALA A 513 -0.60 40.03 0.83
N ALA A 514 -0.90 41.23 1.34
CA ALA A 514 -0.45 42.49 0.77
C ALA A 514 1.10 42.51 0.79
N GLY A 515 1.72 42.21 -0.35
CA GLY A 515 3.18 42.13 -0.48
C GLY A 515 3.73 40.82 -1.06
N ALA A 516 2.90 39.78 -1.27
CA ALA A 516 3.33 38.67 -2.11
C ALA A 516 3.53 39.21 -3.54
N PRO A 517 4.76 39.20 -4.10
CA PRO A 517 4.97 39.70 -5.45
C PRO A 517 4.18 38.80 -6.40
N PRO A 518 3.29 39.38 -7.23
CA PRO A 518 2.61 38.58 -8.24
C PRO A 518 3.65 37.91 -9.13
N LYS A 519 3.46 36.63 -9.44
CA LYS A 519 4.40 35.90 -10.30
C LYS A 519 4.01 36.12 -11.75
N MET A 520 4.98 36.51 -12.57
CA MET A 520 4.80 36.52 -14.02
C MET A 520 4.66 35.07 -14.50
N ARG A 521 3.57 34.81 -15.23
CA ARG A 521 3.23 33.52 -15.80
C ARG A 521 3.00 33.67 -17.29
N GLN A 522 3.28 32.60 -18.02
CA GLN A 522 3.03 32.50 -19.45
C GLN A 522 2.14 31.30 -19.71
N HIS A 523 1.13 31.47 -20.57
CA HIS A 523 0.26 30.39 -20.99
C HIS A 523 0.28 30.24 -22.51
N PHE A 524 0.85 29.13 -22.98
CA PHE A 524 0.85 28.78 -24.40
C PHE A 524 -0.53 28.30 -24.84
N CYS A 525 -1.10 29.01 -25.79
CA CYS A 525 -2.38 28.70 -26.41
C CYS A 525 -2.14 27.69 -27.54
N LEU A 526 -2.18 26.40 -27.21
CA LEU A 526 -1.92 25.31 -28.15
C LEU A 526 -3.16 24.44 -28.31
N ASN A 527 -3.51 24.11 -29.55
CA ASN A 527 -4.50 23.09 -29.89
C ASN A 527 -3.94 21.67 -29.67
N GLN A 528 -4.76 20.66 -29.93
CA GLN A 528 -4.41 19.24 -29.74
C GLN A 528 -3.18 18.77 -30.54
N PHE A 529 -2.77 19.51 -31.58
CA PHE A 529 -1.61 19.20 -32.41
C PHE A 529 -0.36 19.99 -31.98
N GLY A 530 -0.42 20.70 -30.84
CA GLY A 530 0.68 21.53 -30.35
C GLY A 530 0.91 22.80 -31.19
N SER A 531 -0.10 23.26 -31.96
CA SER A 531 -0.04 24.49 -32.76
C SER A 531 -0.98 25.54 -32.19
N ALA A 532 -0.81 26.82 -32.53
CA ALA A 532 -1.80 27.85 -32.18
C ALA A 532 -3.22 27.50 -32.70
N PRO A 533 -4.31 28.07 -32.15
CA PRO A 533 -5.67 27.79 -32.60
C PRO A 533 -5.89 28.17 -34.08
N ALA A 534 -6.56 27.32 -34.86
CA ALA A 534 -6.92 27.59 -36.25
C ALA A 534 -8.36 28.09 -36.39
N ALA A 535 -8.70 28.70 -37.53
CA ALA A 535 -10.05 29.13 -37.85
C ALA A 535 -11.04 27.96 -37.69
N GLY A 536 -12.04 28.14 -36.83
CA GLY A 536 -13.00 27.10 -36.44
C GLY A 536 -12.71 26.43 -35.09
N ASP A 537 -11.51 26.60 -34.53
CA ASP A 537 -11.19 26.15 -33.18
C ASP A 537 -11.91 27.03 -32.14
N ASP A 538 -12.58 26.39 -31.17
CA ASP A 538 -13.12 27.04 -29.98
C ASP A 538 -12.11 26.94 -28.83
N PHE A 539 -11.04 27.75 -28.90
CA PHE A 539 -9.98 27.73 -27.87
C PHE A 539 -10.30 28.68 -26.73
N LYS A 540 -10.37 28.14 -25.51
CA LYS A 540 -10.62 28.90 -24.28
C LYS A 540 -9.53 28.64 -23.25
N VAL A 541 -9.15 29.71 -22.57
CA VAL A 541 -8.23 29.71 -21.43
C VAL A 541 -8.97 30.26 -20.23
N VAL A 542 -8.85 29.64 -19.07
CA VAL A 542 -9.33 30.23 -17.81
C VAL A 542 -8.13 30.61 -16.97
N LEU A 543 -7.89 31.91 -16.83
CA LEU A 543 -6.82 32.41 -15.98
C LEU A 543 -7.28 32.47 -14.51
N PRO A 544 -6.36 32.55 -13.53
CA PRO A 544 -6.74 32.72 -12.13
C PRO A 544 -7.60 33.97 -11.91
N ILE A 545 -8.53 33.91 -10.93
CA ILE A 545 -9.31 35.10 -10.58
C ILE A 545 -8.38 36.20 -10.07
N ASN A 546 -8.65 37.44 -10.48
CA ASN A 546 -7.82 38.63 -10.25
C ASN A 546 -6.47 38.66 -10.96
N ALA A 547 -6.17 37.71 -11.84
CA ALA A 547 -5.00 37.80 -12.71
C ALA A 547 -5.01 39.12 -13.49
N LEU A 548 -3.83 39.69 -13.70
CA LEU A 548 -3.64 40.85 -14.56
C LEU A 548 -3.03 40.38 -15.88
N LEU A 549 -3.86 40.33 -16.92
CA LEU A 549 -3.41 40.04 -18.28
C LEU A 549 -2.59 41.23 -18.79
N LEU A 550 -1.31 41.01 -19.02
CA LEU A 550 -0.36 42.06 -19.41
C LEU A 550 -0.24 42.13 -20.93
N LYS A 551 0.13 41.00 -21.55
CA LYS A 551 0.48 40.93 -22.96
C LYS A 551 -0.06 39.67 -23.62
N VAL A 552 -0.17 39.74 -24.94
CA VAL A 552 -0.35 38.59 -25.82
C VAL A 552 0.80 38.64 -26.80
N HIS A 553 1.42 37.49 -27.03
CA HIS A 553 2.55 37.36 -27.91
C HIS A 553 2.21 36.37 -29.02
N LEU A 554 2.63 36.70 -30.24
CA LEU A 554 2.43 35.90 -31.43
C LEU A 554 3.75 35.81 -32.19
N GLU A 555 4.25 34.59 -32.33
CA GLU A 555 5.53 34.26 -32.96
C GLU A 555 5.35 33.20 -34.04
N CYS A 556 6.15 33.30 -35.10
CA CYS A 556 6.45 32.19 -35.98
C CYS A 556 7.93 32.25 -36.35
N SER A 557 8.64 31.12 -36.22
CA SER A 557 10.02 31.05 -36.69
C SER A 557 10.08 31.17 -38.22
N ASN A 558 11.16 31.77 -38.73
CA ASN A 558 11.38 31.87 -40.18
C ASN A 558 11.45 30.46 -40.78
N ARG A 559 10.67 30.20 -41.84
CA ARG A 559 10.44 28.88 -42.46
C ARG A 559 9.68 27.86 -41.60
N GLY A 560 8.99 28.28 -40.53
CA GLY A 560 8.08 27.43 -39.76
C GLY A 560 6.89 26.93 -40.60
N SER A 561 6.56 27.59 -41.71
CA SER A 561 5.51 27.21 -42.64
C SER A 561 5.86 27.62 -44.08
N SER A 562 5.29 26.97 -45.09
CA SER A 562 5.31 27.46 -46.49
C SER A 562 4.10 28.32 -46.84
N SER A 563 3.20 28.55 -45.89
CA SER A 563 1.93 29.24 -46.10
C SER A 563 2.09 30.77 -46.23
N SER A 564 1.32 31.38 -47.13
CA SER A 564 1.20 32.84 -47.31
C SER A 564 0.14 33.47 -46.38
N ILE A 565 -0.32 32.73 -45.37
CA ILE A 565 -1.34 33.20 -44.42
C ILE A 565 -0.75 34.23 -43.46
N VAL A 566 -1.54 35.26 -43.19
CA VAL A 566 -1.29 36.29 -42.17
C VAL A 566 -2.20 35.94 -40.98
N PRO A 567 -1.66 35.37 -39.89
CA PRO A 567 -2.48 34.98 -38.75
C PRO A 567 -2.95 36.21 -37.98
N GLU A 568 -4.21 36.16 -37.54
CA GLU A 568 -4.82 37.16 -36.67
C GLU A 568 -5.69 36.46 -35.63
N TYR A 569 -5.63 36.98 -34.40
CA TYR A 569 -6.36 36.48 -33.24
C TYR A 569 -6.98 37.63 -32.47
N GLU A 570 -8.23 37.45 -32.07
CA GLU A 570 -8.88 38.28 -31.07
C GLU A 570 -8.89 37.55 -29.72
N ILE A 571 -8.53 38.27 -28.67
CA ILE A 571 -8.69 37.80 -27.30
C ILE A 571 -9.99 38.40 -26.76
N ARG A 572 -10.96 37.54 -26.45
CA ARG A 572 -12.28 37.97 -25.95
C ARG A 572 -12.51 37.43 -24.54
N ASP A 573 -13.24 38.15 -23.70
CA ASP A 573 -13.77 37.57 -22.46
C ASP A 573 -15.03 36.73 -22.73
N ALA A 574 -15.58 36.07 -21.71
CA ALA A 574 -16.80 35.25 -21.85
C ALA A 574 -18.04 36.05 -22.23
N ASP A 575 -18.06 37.36 -22.00
CA ASP A 575 -19.16 38.24 -22.41
C ASP A 575 -19.02 38.63 -23.91
N GLY A 576 -17.98 38.14 -24.58
CA GLY A 576 -17.68 38.38 -25.99
C GLY A 576 -16.96 39.70 -26.25
N ILE A 577 -16.51 40.41 -25.21
CA ILE A 577 -15.83 41.69 -25.35
C ILE A 577 -14.39 41.46 -25.80
N VAL A 578 -13.98 42.10 -26.89
CA VAL A 578 -12.59 42.07 -27.39
C VAL A 578 -11.70 42.86 -26.43
N LEU A 579 -10.74 42.16 -25.83
CA LEU A 579 -9.71 42.72 -24.95
C LEU A 579 -8.48 43.19 -25.74
N GLY A 580 -8.22 42.58 -26.90
CA GLY A 580 -7.15 42.94 -27.82
C GLY A 580 -7.15 42.07 -29.07
N THR A 581 -6.59 42.61 -30.14
CA THR A 581 -6.40 41.90 -31.43
C THR A 581 -4.91 41.89 -31.76
N ILE A 582 -4.35 40.72 -32.03
CA ILE A 582 -2.95 40.54 -32.42
C ILE A 582 -2.88 39.92 -33.82
N ASN A 583 -2.01 40.48 -34.66
CA ASN A 583 -1.69 39.92 -35.97
C ASN A 583 -0.18 40.02 -36.20
N SER A 584 0.31 39.32 -37.22
CA SER A 584 1.74 39.26 -37.57
C SER A 584 2.30 40.57 -38.18
N GLY A 585 1.57 41.69 -38.12
CA GLY A 585 1.97 42.95 -38.76
C GLY A 585 2.02 42.87 -40.29
N GLY A 586 1.25 41.96 -40.88
CA GLY A 586 1.23 41.69 -42.32
C GLY A 586 2.27 40.65 -42.80
N ALA A 587 3.12 40.14 -41.91
CA ALA A 587 4.07 39.08 -42.26
C ALA A 587 3.36 37.73 -42.44
N THR A 588 3.68 37.01 -43.52
CA THR A 588 3.17 35.65 -43.73
C THR A 588 3.87 34.64 -42.81
N LEU A 589 3.25 33.48 -42.54
CA LEU A 589 3.89 32.38 -41.81
C LEU A 589 5.27 31.99 -42.39
N SER A 590 5.42 32.04 -43.71
CA SER A 590 6.70 31.74 -44.38
C SER A 590 7.84 32.73 -44.10
N ALA A 591 7.51 33.99 -43.78
CA ALA A 591 8.50 35.02 -43.50
C ALA A 591 9.03 34.93 -42.06
N GLY A 592 8.26 34.33 -41.15
CA GLY A 592 8.46 34.42 -39.71
C GLY A 592 8.13 35.82 -39.17
N PHE A 593 7.81 35.90 -37.88
CA PHE A 593 7.49 37.15 -37.20
C PHE A 593 7.58 36.99 -35.68
N TRP A 594 7.68 38.13 -35.00
CA TRP A 594 7.46 38.29 -33.57
C TRP A 594 6.64 39.54 -33.34
N THR A 595 5.48 39.41 -32.72
CA THR A 595 4.56 40.51 -32.44
C THR A 595 4.01 40.39 -31.03
N GLU A 596 3.76 41.53 -30.38
CA GLU A 596 3.11 41.58 -29.07
C GLU A 596 2.09 42.71 -29.03
N ILE A 597 1.05 42.52 -28.21
CA ILE A 597 0.10 43.58 -27.84
C ILE A 597 0.02 43.69 -26.32
N THR A 598 -0.20 44.90 -25.82
CA THR A 598 -0.42 45.17 -24.40
C THR A 598 -1.91 45.32 -24.13
N ILE A 599 -2.44 44.57 -23.15
CA ILE A 599 -3.87 44.57 -22.78
C ILE A 599 -4.09 45.24 -21.41
N GLN A 600 -3.24 44.95 -20.42
CA GLN A 600 -3.35 45.45 -19.03
C GLN A 600 -4.77 45.35 -18.43
N LYS A 601 -5.38 44.16 -18.49
CA LYS A 601 -6.74 43.92 -18.00
C LYS A 601 -6.75 43.05 -16.76
N ARG A 602 -7.38 43.53 -15.68
CA ARG A 602 -7.65 42.74 -14.49
C ARG A 602 -8.90 41.87 -14.68
N LEU A 603 -8.75 40.57 -14.42
CA LEU A 603 -9.79 39.55 -14.62
C LEU A 603 -10.53 39.28 -13.30
N SER A 604 -11.41 40.20 -12.91
CA SER A 604 -11.97 40.28 -11.55
C SER A 604 -13.19 39.39 -11.27
N THR A 605 -13.71 38.68 -12.26
CA THR A 605 -14.91 37.82 -12.12
C THR A 605 -14.73 36.49 -12.85
N ASN A 606 -15.54 35.49 -12.51
CA ASN A 606 -15.49 34.16 -13.14
C ASN A 606 -15.72 34.23 -14.66
N ASN A 607 -16.63 35.07 -15.14
CA ASN A 607 -16.82 35.28 -16.58
C ASN A 607 -15.61 35.96 -17.22
N LYS A 608 -15.07 37.02 -16.58
CA LYS A 608 -13.98 37.82 -17.17
C LYS A 608 -12.66 37.08 -17.27
N ARG A 609 -12.42 36.06 -16.45
CA ARG A 609 -11.19 35.27 -16.49
C ARG A 609 -11.20 34.14 -17.52
N ILE A 610 -12.37 33.83 -18.10
CA ILE A 610 -12.50 32.91 -19.22
C ILE A 610 -12.25 33.72 -20.49
N LEU A 611 -11.12 33.46 -21.12
CA LEU A 611 -10.65 34.13 -22.33
C LEU A 611 -10.82 33.19 -23.52
N SER A 612 -11.52 33.64 -24.55
CA SER A 612 -11.57 32.98 -25.84
C SER A 612 -10.49 33.54 -26.75
N VAL A 613 -9.70 32.66 -27.36
CA VAL A 613 -8.74 33.02 -28.40
C VAL A 613 -9.39 32.71 -29.74
N VAL A 614 -9.87 33.76 -30.41
CA VAL A 614 -10.68 33.64 -31.61
C VAL A 614 -9.84 33.96 -32.84
N PRO A 615 -9.41 32.96 -33.62
CA PRO A 615 -8.71 33.20 -34.87
C PRO A 615 -9.64 33.81 -35.93
N SER A 616 -9.13 34.80 -36.68
CA SER A 616 -9.86 35.40 -37.80
C SER A 616 -10.13 34.39 -38.93
N ALA A 617 -11.16 34.66 -39.73
CA ALA A 617 -11.49 33.82 -40.88
C ALA A 617 -10.29 33.72 -41.85
N GLY A 618 -9.85 32.50 -42.14
CA GLY A 618 -8.69 32.25 -43.00
C GLY A 618 -7.37 31.99 -42.26
N THR A 619 -7.33 32.13 -40.93
CA THR A 619 -6.19 31.68 -40.12
C THR A 619 -6.14 30.14 -40.15
N SER A 620 -5.30 29.55 -41.01
CA SER A 620 -4.90 28.14 -40.88
C SER A 620 -3.44 28.10 -40.42
N VAL A 621 -3.16 27.30 -39.41
CA VAL A 621 -1.86 27.29 -38.74
C VAL A 621 -1.21 25.92 -38.86
N SER A 622 0.09 25.95 -39.18
CA SER A 622 0.98 24.80 -39.20
C SER A 622 1.77 24.74 -37.89
N ALA A 623 2.43 23.60 -37.64
CA ALA A 623 3.44 23.49 -36.59
C ALA A 623 4.45 24.65 -36.72
N GLY A 624 4.73 25.35 -35.62
CA GLY A 624 5.72 26.45 -35.57
C GLY A 624 5.15 27.86 -35.30
N VAL A 625 3.83 28.03 -35.22
CA VAL A 625 3.21 29.27 -34.72
C VAL A 625 3.00 29.17 -33.21
N GLY A 626 3.66 30.05 -32.47
CA GLY A 626 3.51 30.22 -31.02
C GLY A 626 2.55 31.37 -30.71
N LEU A 627 1.55 31.10 -29.88
CA LEU A 627 0.68 32.12 -29.30
C LEU A 627 0.65 31.90 -27.79
N TRP A 628 0.93 32.93 -26.99
CA TRP A 628 0.82 32.82 -25.54
C TRP A 628 0.39 34.12 -24.87
N LEU A 629 -0.20 33.95 -23.69
CA LEU A 629 -0.64 35.02 -22.81
C LEU A 629 0.41 35.24 -21.73
N GLU A 630 0.76 36.48 -21.44
CA GLU A 630 1.57 36.87 -20.30
C GLU A 630 0.70 37.56 -19.26
N TYR A 631 0.73 37.06 -18.02
CA TYR A 631 -0.11 37.57 -16.94
C TYR A 631 0.61 37.51 -15.60
N LEU A 632 0.12 38.31 -14.66
CA LEU A 632 0.50 38.28 -13.25
C LEU A 632 -0.55 37.52 -12.45
N ALA A 633 -0.12 36.54 -11.64
CA ALA A 633 -0.97 35.70 -10.79
C ALA A 633 -0.47 35.56 -9.36
#